data_AF-A0ABD6TCI5-F1
#
_entry.id   AF-A0ABD6TCI5-F1
#
_cell.length_a   1.000
_cell.length_b   1.000
_cell.length_c   1.000
_cell.angle_alpha   90.00
_cell.angle_beta   90.00
_cell.angle_gamma   90.00
#
_symmetry.space_group_name_H-M   'P 1'
#
loop_
_entity.id
_entity.type
_entity.pdbx_description
1 polymer ?
#
loop_
_entity_poly.entity_id
_entity_poly.type
_entity_poly.pdbx_seq_one_letter_code
_entity_poly.pdbx_strand_id
1 'polypeptide(L)'
;MKKFAINRLHQNEHDAILIFHATPSLSNYIWQWYLTDNKYKEGNPIEGQHYESWTTATDIIKEKGYDGLYLYCKYTDINTKVESKSEYIKLYSDFNKIIESGTIFDRISKFDENGAIIN
;
A
#
# COMPACT_ATOMS: atom_id res chain seq x y z
N MET A 1 -2.91 5.72 -8.07
CA MET A 1 -2.13 4.54 -7.63
C MET A 1 -2.99 3.31 -7.84
N LYS A 2 -2.42 2.17 -8.25
CA LYS A 2 -3.18 0.91 -8.27
C LYS A 2 -3.08 0.21 -6.92
N LYS A 3 -4.18 -0.34 -6.44
CA LYS A 3 -4.33 -0.92 -5.10
C LYS A 3 -5.02 -2.26 -5.22
N PHE A 4 -4.38 -3.31 -4.70
CA PHE A 4 -4.91 -4.66 -4.70
C PHE A 4 -4.93 -5.18 -3.27
N ALA A 5 -5.97 -5.93 -2.93
CA ALA A 5 -6.06 -6.66 -1.68
C ALA A 5 -6.34 -8.14 -1.94
N ILE A 6 -5.77 -9.00 -1.12
CA ILE A 6 -6.09 -10.42 -1.08
C ILE A 6 -6.44 -10.77 0.36
N ASN A 7 -7.72 -11.00 0.64
CA ASN A 7 -8.17 -11.39 1.97
C ASN A 7 -7.59 -12.76 2.33
N ARG A 8 -6.99 -12.85 3.53
CA ARG A 8 -6.34 -14.06 4.04
C ARG A 8 -7.37 -14.96 4.69
N LEU A 9 -7.37 -16.25 4.31
CA LEU A 9 -8.18 -17.34 4.84
C LEU A 9 -9.67 -17.30 4.45
N HIS A 10 -10.21 -18.50 4.21
CA HIS A 10 -11.64 -18.75 4.16
C HIS A 10 -12.24 -18.43 5.55
N GLN A 11 -12.97 -17.31 5.67
CA GLN A 11 -13.65 -16.79 6.89
C GLN A 11 -12.91 -15.74 7.77
N ASN A 12 -11.75 -15.22 7.37
CA ASN A 12 -11.16 -14.05 8.06
C ASN A 12 -11.17 -12.82 7.14
N GLU A 13 -12.16 -11.96 7.33
CA GLU A 13 -12.35 -10.76 6.51
C GLU A 13 -11.51 -9.56 6.98
N HIS A 14 -10.83 -9.68 8.12
CA HIS A 14 -10.05 -8.59 8.71
C HIS A 14 -8.60 -8.59 8.24
N ASP A 15 -8.08 -9.75 7.84
CA ASP A 15 -6.71 -9.90 7.42
C ASP A 15 -6.56 -9.90 5.90
N ALA A 16 -5.60 -9.13 5.41
CA ALA A 16 -5.35 -9.02 3.97
C ALA A 16 -3.86 -8.86 3.68
N ILE A 17 -3.46 -9.38 2.52
CA ILE A 17 -2.24 -8.95 1.83
C ILE A 17 -2.62 -7.72 1.01
N LEU A 18 -1.88 -6.64 1.19
CA LEU A 18 -2.10 -5.36 0.52
C LEU A 18 -0.95 -5.11 -0.45
N ILE A 19 -1.28 -4.77 -1.69
CA ILE A 19 -0.30 -4.46 -2.73
C ILE A 19 -0.63 -3.07 -3.28
N PHE A 20 0.33 -2.16 -3.16
CA PHE A 20 0.21 -0.79 -3.61
C PHE A 20 1.24 -0.54 -4.69
N HIS A 21 0.81 0.01 -5.82
CA HIS A 21 1.67 0.21 -6.98
C HIS A 21 1.64 1.68 -7.38
N ALA A 22 2.78 2.35 -7.22
CA ALA A 22 2.96 3.72 -7.66
C ALA A 22 2.73 3.77 -9.17
N THR A 23 1.91 4.71 -9.62
CA THR A 23 1.68 4.97 -11.05
C THR A 23 2.29 6.32 -11.37
N PRO A 24 3.01 6.49 -12.49
CA PRO A 24 3.08 5.59 -13.66
C PRO A 24 4.08 4.44 -13.52
N SER A 25 3.88 3.40 -14.34
CA SER A 25 4.78 2.23 -14.46
C SER A 25 5.78 2.38 -15.57
N LEU A 26 6.86 3.10 -15.27
CA LEU A 26 7.85 3.46 -16.26
C LEU A 26 9.25 3.30 -15.68
N SER A 27 10.15 2.72 -16.47
CA SER A 27 11.52 2.39 -16.08
C SER A 27 12.41 3.60 -15.82
N ASN A 28 11.98 4.81 -16.19
CA ASN A 28 12.73 6.05 -15.98
C ASN A 28 12.45 6.73 -14.63
N TYR A 29 11.80 6.06 -13.68
CA TYR A 29 11.54 6.62 -12.36
C TYR A 29 12.36 5.93 -11.26
N ILE A 30 12.67 6.68 -10.21
CA ILE A 30 13.14 6.16 -8.93
C ILE A 30 12.01 6.33 -7.93
N TRP A 31 11.73 5.29 -7.15
CA TRP A 31 10.64 5.29 -6.16
C TRP A 31 11.20 5.33 -4.74
N GLN A 32 10.41 5.88 -3.81
CA GLN A 32 10.62 5.75 -2.38
C GLN A 32 9.26 5.80 -1.69
N TRP A 33 8.98 4.79 -0.86
CA TRP A 33 7.77 4.76 -0.03
C TRP A 33 7.99 5.45 1.30
N TYR A 34 6.92 6.08 1.81
CA TYR A 34 6.94 6.87 3.03
C TYR A 34 5.71 6.58 3.89
N LEU A 35 5.89 6.76 5.21
CA LEU A 35 4.82 6.76 6.20
C LEU A 35 4.79 8.11 6.92
N THR A 36 3.59 8.66 7.11
CA THR A 36 3.38 9.90 7.86
C THR A 36 2.13 9.83 8.73
N ASP A 37 2.14 10.46 9.90
CA ASP A 37 0.93 10.67 10.71
C ASP A 37 0.08 11.83 10.17
N ASN A 38 0.65 12.67 9.30
CA ASN A 38 0.06 13.90 8.82
C ASN A 38 0.34 14.11 7.33
N LYS A 39 -0.72 14.09 6.52
CA LYS A 39 -0.67 14.29 5.05
C LYS A 39 -0.11 15.65 4.61
N TYR A 40 0.00 16.62 5.51
CA TYR A 40 0.57 17.94 5.26
C TYR A 40 2.07 18.04 5.58
N LYS A 41 2.67 16.95 6.08
CA LYS A 41 4.10 16.87 6.38
C LYS A 41 4.76 15.78 5.54
N GLU A 42 6.07 15.92 5.33
CA GLU A 42 6.87 14.84 4.77
C GLU A 42 6.96 13.69 5.77
N GLY A 43 6.74 12.47 5.27
CA GLY A 43 6.82 11.26 6.06
C GLY A 43 8.25 10.78 6.26
N ASN A 44 8.38 9.75 7.08
CA ASN A 44 9.62 8.99 7.20
C ASN A 44 9.71 7.99 6.04
N PRO A 45 10.87 7.90 5.36
CA PRO A 45 11.06 6.90 4.31
C PRO A 45 11.05 5.50 4.92
N ILE A 46 10.40 4.56 4.24
CA ILE A 46 10.49 3.14 4.59
C ILE A 46 11.81 2.62 4.00
N GLU A 47 12.72 2.20 4.88
CA GLU A 47 14.06 1.76 4.49
C GLU A 47 14.04 0.61 3.46
N GLY A 48 14.85 0.74 2.42
CA GLY A 48 14.99 -0.26 1.36
C GLY A 48 13.80 -0.39 0.41
N GLN A 49 12.72 0.38 0.59
CA GLN A 49 11.52 0.33 -0.26
C GLN A 49 11.61 1.32 -1.43
N HIS A 50 12.54 1.03 -2.35
CA HIS A 50 12.80 1.83 -3.54
C HIS A 50 12.13 1.29 -4.82
N TYR A 51 11.14 0.42 -4.63
CA TYR A 51 10.46 -0.26 -5.72
C TYR A 51 9.16 0.45 -6.07
N GLU A 52 8.73 0.25 -7.30
CA GLU A 52 7.46 0.74 -7.81
C GLU A 52 6.25 0.27 -6.99
N SER A 53 6.33 -0.95 -6.45
CA SER A 53 5.29 -1.53 -5.59
C SER A 53 5.76 -1.70 -4.16
N TRP A 54 4.85 -1.50 -3.22
CA TRP A 54 5.01 -1.89 -1.82
C TRP A 54 3.93 -2.90 -1.44
N THR A 55 4.36 -4.02 -0.88
CA THR A 55 3.49 -5.11 -0.43
C THR A 55 3.62 -5.26 1.08
N THR A 56 2.50 -5.40 1.76
CA THR A 56 2.45 -5.66 3.20
C THR A 56 1.28 -6.56 3.55
N ALA A 57 1.16 -6.94 4.81
CA ALA A 57 -0.01 -7.59 5.35
C ALA A 57 -0.47 -6.89 6.63
N THR A 58 -1.74 -7.04 6.97
CA THR A 58 -2.38 -6.39 8.13
C THR A 58 -1.71 -6.73 9.47
N ASP A 59 -1.20 -7.95 9.60
CA ASP A 59 -0.35 -8.40 10.71
C ASP A 59 0.95 -7.58 10.82
N ILE A 60 1.66 -7.38 9.70
CA ILE A 60 2.88 -6.55 9.64
C ILE A 60 2.58 -5.09 9.96
N ILE A 61 1.43 -4.55 9.53
CA ILE A 61 1.01 -3.19 9.90
C ILE A 61 0.90 -3.04 11.42
N LYS A 62 0.31 -4.04 12.09
CA LYS A 62 0.18 -4.07 13.54
C LYS A 62 1.55 -4.16 14.22
N GLU A 63 2.38 -5.12 13.80
CA GLU A 63 3.70 -5.36 14.39
C GLU A 63 4.63 -4.16 14.29
N LYS A 64 4.57 -3.42 13.17
CA LYS A 64 5.39 -2.23 12.93
C LYS A 64 4.80 -0.94 13.50
N GLY A 65 3.59 -0.98 14.07
CA GLY A 65 2.92 0.20 14.60
C GLY A 65 2.50 1.20 13.53
N TYR A 66 2.10 0.72 12.35
CA TYR A 66 1.69 1.57 11.22
C TYR A 66 0.19 1.90 11.22
N ASP A 67 -0.56 1.40 12.19
CA ASP A 67 -1.98 1.70 12.37
C ASP A 67 -2.25 3.20 12.42
N GLY A 68 -3.12 3.66 11.53
CA GLY A 68 -3.53 5.06 11.41
C GLY A 68 -2.56 5.96 10.65
N LEU A 69 -1.38 5.46 10.25
CA LEU A 69 -0.43 6.21 9.42
C LEU A 69 -0.90 6.26 7.96
N TYR A 70 -0.46 7.27 7.24
CA TYR A 70 -0.65 7.42 5.81
C TYR A 70 0.58 6.93 5.05
N LEU A 71 0.36 5.98 4.15
CA LEU A 71 1.31 5.53 3.14
C LEU A 71 1.22 6.41 1.89
N TYR A 72 2.37 6.77 1.32
CA TYR A 72 2.45 7.32 -0.03
C TYR A 72 3.82 6.98 -0.65
N CYS A 73 3.91 7.10 -1.97
CA CYS A 73 5.14 6.96 -2.72
C CYS A 73 5.55 8.31 -3.32
N LYS A 74 6.83 8.67 -3.19
CA LYS A 74 7.46 9.66 -4.07
C LYS A 74 8.10 8.94 -5.24
N TYR A 75 7.96 9.51 -6.42
CA TYR A 75 8.64 9.02 -7.62
C TYR A 75 9.24 10.19 -8.39
N THR A 76 10.49 10.02 -8.81
CA THR A 76 11.27 11.07 -9.47
C THR A 76 11.70 10.59 -10.84
N ASP A 77 11.38 11.37 -11.87
CA ASP A 77 11.85 11.09 -13.22
C ASP A 77 13.36 11.29 -13.29
N ILE A 78 14.10 10.25 -13.67
CA ILE A 78 15.56 10.25 -13.74
C ILE A 78 16.07 11.27 -14.77
N ASN A 79 15.31 11.53 -15.83
CA ASN A 79 15.72 12.42 -16.92
C ASN A 79 15.45 13.89 -16.58
N THR A 80 14.23 14.21 -16.12
CA THR A 80 13.80 15.60 -15.89
C THR A 80 14.02 16.06 -14.45
N LYS A 81 14.29 15.13 -13.52
CA LYS A 81 14.39 15.35 -12.07
C LYS A 81 13.12 15.87 -11.41
N VAL A 82 11.98 15.83 -12.13
CA VAL A 82 10.68 16.19 -11.57
C VAL A 82 10.23 15.13 -10.57
N GLU A 83 9.99 15.54 -9.34
CA GLU A 83 9.39 14.72 -8.29
C GLU A 83 7.85 14.80 -8.37
N SER A 84 7.20 13.68 -8.14
CA SER A 84 5.75 13.59 -7.98
C SER A 84 5.40 12.65 -6.82
N LYS A 85 4.17 12.78 -6.31
CA LYS A 85 3.65 11.99 -5.19
C LYS A 85 2.41 11.22 -5.61
N SER A 86 2.27 10.01 -5.07
CA SER A 86 1.00 9.29 -5.14
C SER A 86 -0.05 9.93 -4.22
N GLU A 87 -1.29 9.47 -4.37
CA GLU A 87 -2.30 9.64 -3.32
C GLU A 87 -1.85 9.02 -1.99
N TYR A 88 -2.46 9.47 -0.89
CA TYR A 88 -2.23 8.94 0.45
C TYR A 88 -3.24 7.84 0.78
N ILE A 89 -2.78 6.77 1.42
CA ILE A 89 -3.63 5.66 1.86
C ILE A 89 -3.45 5.51 3.36
N LYS A 90 -4.55 5.52 4.11
CA LYS A 90 -4.50 5.31 5.54
C LYS A 90 -4.44 3.81 5.83
N LEU A 91 -3.40 3.40 6.55
CA LEU A 91 -3.16 2.00 6.89
C LEU A 91 -3.87 1.63 8.19
N TYR A 92 -4.37 0.40 8.23
CA TYR A 92 -4.92 -0.23 9.42
C TYR A 92 -4.55 -1.71 9.43
N SER A 93 -4.40 -2.28 10.62
CA SER A 93 -4.26 -3.72 10.84
C SER A 93 -5.58 -4.50 10.71
N ASP A 94 -6.66 -3.81 10.31
CA ASP A 94 -7.98 -4.35 10.04
C ASP A 94 -8.40 -3.86 8.65
N PHE A 95 -8.53 -4.78 7.70
CA PHE A 95 -8.86 -4.49 6.31
C PHE A 95 -10.16 -3.69 6.19
N ASN A 96 -11.18 -4.01 7.00
CA ASN A 96 -12.47 -3.30 6.96
C ASN A 96 -12.30 -1.83 7.31
N LYS A 97 -11.43 -1.50 8.27
CA LYS A 97 -11.12 -0.10 8.60
C LYS A 97 -10.43 0.64 7.46
N ILE A 98 -9.63 -0.07 6.64
CA ILE A 98 -9.01 0.51 5.44
C ILE A 98 -10.11 0.92 4.45
N ILE A 99 -11.10 0.05 4.22
CA ILE A 99 -12.25 0.33 3.35
C ILE A 99 -13.11 1.47 3.91
N GLU A 100 -13.45 1.42 5.20
CA GLU A 100 -14.23 2.46 5.89
C GLU A 100 -13.54 3.83 5.88
N SER A 101 -12.19 3.85 5.83
CA SER A 101 -11.43 5.10 5.68
C SER A 101 -11.55 5.76 4.30
N GLY A 102 -12.25 5.11 3.36
CA GLY A 102 -12.49 5.60 2.01
C GLY A 102 -11.47 5.11 0.97
N THR A 103 -10.63 4.13 1.31
CA THR A 103 -9.67 3.56 0.35
C THR A 103 -10.41 2.66 -0.64
N ILE A 104 -10.35 3.03 -1.93
CA ILE A 104 -10.95 2.24 -3.02
C ILE A 104 -9.86 1.36 -3.66
N PHE A 105 -10.07 0.04 -3.63
CA PHE A 105 -9.20 -0.94 -4.26
C PHE A 105 -9.63 -1.22 -5.71
N ASP A 106 -8.66 -1.40 -6.61
CA ASP A 106 -8.88 -1.77 -8.01
C ASP A 106 -9.31 -3.25 -8.14
N ARG A 107 -8.85 -4.10 -7.21
CA ARG A 107 -9.29 -5.48 -7.08
C ARG A 107 -9.14 -5.97 -5.64
N ILE A 108 -10.16 -6.67 -5.18
CA ILE A 108 -10.14 -7.44 -3.93
C ILE A 108 -10.34 -8.90 -4.33
N SER A 109 -9.40 -9.75 -3.97
CA SER A 109 -9.45 -11.20 -4.19
C SER A 109 -9.43 -11.91 -2.83
N LYS A 110 -9.60 -13.24 -2.83
CA LYS A 110 -9.48 -14.08 -1.63
C LYS A 110 -8.76 -15.38 -1.95
N PHE A 111 -8.15 -16.00 -0.94
CA PHE A 111 -7.68 -17.37 -1.06
C PHE A 111 -8.84 -18.35 -0.89
N ASP A 112 -8.91 -19.36 -1.74
CA ASP A 112 -9.77 -20.53 -1.52
C ASP A 112 -9.16 -21.49 -0.48
N GLU A 113 -9.85 -22.58 -0.19
CA GLU A 113 -9.40 -23.62 0.75
C GLU A 113 -8.09 -24.31 0.36
N ASN A 114 -7.71 -24.23 -0.92
CA ASN A 114 -6.48 -24.81 -1.47
C ASN A 114 -5.35 -23.77 -1.60
N GLY A 115 -5.59 -22.53 -1.16
CA GLY A 115 -4.63 -21.42 -1.30
C GLY A 115 -4.55 -20.84 -2.71
N ALA A 116 -5.49 -21.14 -3.60
CA ALA A 116 -5.59 -20.49 -4.90
C ALA A 116 -6.29 -19.12 -4.77
N ILE A 117 -5.86 -18.14 -5.58
CA ILE A 117 -6.49 -16.82 -5.61
C ILE A 117 -7.75 -16.90 -6.48
N ILE A 118 -8.89 -16.57 -5.87
CA ILE A 118 -10.18 -16.44 -6.53
C ILE A 118 -10.70 -15.00 -6.41
N ASN A 119 -11.52 -14.59 -7.37
CA ASN A 119 -12.13 -13.26 -7.39
C ASN A 119 -13.53 -13.28 -6.78
#